data_AF-A0A538R807-F1
#
_entry.id   AF-A0A538R807-F1
#
_cell.length_a   1.000
_cell.length_b   1.000
_cell.length_c   1.000
_cell.angle_alpha   90.00
_cell.angle_beta   90.00
_cell.angle_gamma   90.00
#
_symmetry.space_group_name_H-M   'P 1'
#
loop_
_entity.id
_entity.type
_entity.pdbx_description
1 polymer ?
#
loop_
_entity_poly.entity_id
_entity_poly.type
_entity_poly.pdbx_seq_one_letter_code
_entity_poly.pdbx_strand_id
1 'polypeptide(L)'
;MIIAKRLKGKAIATWLGPTGDAARRALTRARQRITNAPRRLDFYVDIADPMSYLTAQAVSRLVAVYPVELGVHVITPPASDVDPAPALRARHAVRDARLLAEYWNVEFPGQREADPGPIRDVGTALIRERPAAEQLRAVTALASAMWRGDRKQLGALLLSLGTESSTAIAPMLNANYAELRKAGHYQGAMLAYDGTWYWGIDRLPYLEAALAADLGVTAAPVVAPRPEAERGPLKLSEQPLVCELWFSFRSPYSYLALERIEDVLAPHGVPLVLKPIAPMVARGLPVPAVKRAYIVRDAKREADRHGIAFGELCDPLGAGIDHCLAIAHHAAQRGQLLAFARSAMRGIWAEALDMAAYVDLRRVVERAGLSWDEAHAALGDPEAAKAAQAHAADLAVYSLWGVPSLRCGDFVAWGQDRLPLLADRLRRHALATRP
;
A
#
# COMPACT_ATOMS: atom_id res chain seq x y z
N MET A 1 15.77 29.89 3.73
CA MET A 1 14.99 28.80 3.12
C MET A 1 14.86 27.56 4.02
N ILE A 2 15.93 27.07 4.64
CA ILE A 2 15.93 25.85 5.50
C ILE A 2 14.99 25.99 6.71
N ILE A 3 15.01 27.11 7.44
CA ILE A 3 14.13 27.33 8.62
C ILE A 3 12.65 27.17 8.27
N ALA A 4 12.21 27.71 7.13
CA ALA A 4 10.84 27.58 6.66
C ALA A 4 10.46 26.11 6.38
N LYS A 5 11.38 25.31 5.79
CA LYS A 5 11.18 23.87 5.58
C LYS A 5 11.07 23.11 6.92
N ARG A 6 11.86 23.45 7.95
CA ARG A 6 11.73 22.87 9.29
C ARG A 6 10.40 23.20 9.95
N LEU A 7 9.98 24.45 9.90
CA LEU A 7 8.69 24.88 10.47
C LEU A 7 7.53 24.16 9.77
N LYS A 8 7.60 24.01 8.45
CA LYS A 8 6.64 23.21 7.69
C LYS A 8 6.66 21.74 8.13
N GLY A 9 7.83 21.15 8.31
CA GLY A 9 7.99 19.78 8.83
C GLY A 9 7.32 19.59 10.19
N LYS A 10 7.54 20.51 11.13
CA LYS A 10 6.88 20.51 12.45
C LYS A 10 5.36 20.63 12.35
N ALA A 11 4.85 21.51 11.48
CA ALA A 11 3.42 21.63 11.25
C ALA A 11 2.79 20.32 10.70
N ILE A 12 3.50 19.63 9.80
CA ILE A 12 3.09 18.32 9.29
C ILE A 12 3.09 17.28 10.41
N ALA A 13 4.13 17.24 11.26
CA ALA A 13 4.20 16.34 12.39
C ALA A 13 3.02 16.52 13.35
N THR A 14 2.63 17.75 13.66
CA THR A 14 1.44 18.04 14.49
C THR A 14 0.14 17.52 13.84
N TRP A 15 -0.01 17.67 12.52
CA TRP A 15 -1.18 17.19 11.77
C TRP A 15 -1.25 15.65 11.66
N LEU A 16 -0.09 14.99 11.63
CA LEU A 16 0.06 13.54 11.62
C LEU A 16 0.01 12.91 13.00
N GLY A 17 0.36 13.65 14.04
CA GLY A 17 0.49 13.14 15.40
C GLY A 17 -0.85 12.86 16.09
N PRO A 18 -0.80 12.34 17.33
CA PRO A 18 -1.97 11.99 18.12
C PRO A 18 -3.00 13.11 18.22
N THR A 19 -2.55 14.37 18.30
CA THR A 19 -3.42 15.55 18.34
C THR A 19 -4.25 15.70 17.07
N GLY A 20 -3.65 15.53 15.89
CA GLY A 20 -4.36 15.62 14.61
C GLY A 20 -5.35 14.49 14.41
N ASP A 21 -5.01 13.28 14.85
CA ASP A 21 -5.90 12.12 14.85
C ASP A 21 -7.07 12.26 15.84
N ALA A 22 -6.77 12.68 17.07
CA ALA A 22 -7.77 12.95 18.09
C ALA A 22 -8.75 14.04 17.65
N ALA A 23 -8.25 15.12 17.03
CA ALA A 23 -9.10 16.19 16.50
C ALA A 23 -10.05 15.69 15.41
N ARG A 24 -9.58 14.82 14.49
CA ARG A 24 -10.42 14.21 13.45
C ARG A 24 -11.50 13.30 14.04
N ARG A 25 -11.13 12.40 14.96
CA ARG A 25 -12.09 11.53 15.63
C ARG A 25 -13.10 12.33 16.45
N ALA A 26 -12.64 13.36 17.16
CA ALA A 26 -13.52 14.25 17.92
C ALA A 26 -14.53 14.97 17.01
N LEU A 27 -14.08 15.48 15.85
CA LEU A 27 -14.97 16.12 14.88
C LEU A 27 -16.01 15.14 14.32
N THR A 28 -15.58 13.94 13.92
CA THR A 28 -16.49 12.89 13.43
C THR A 28 -17.51 12.49 14.49
N ARG A 29 -17.07 12.25 15.73
CA ARG A 29 -17.95 11.88 16.85
C ARG A 29 -18.88 13.01 17.26
N ALA A 30 -18.42 14.26 17.24
CA ALA A 30 -19.27 15.42 17.50
C ALA A 30 -20.38 15.51 16.44
N ARG A 31 -20.03 15.35 15.15
CA ARG A 31 -21.02 15.28 14.07
C ARG A 31 -22.00 14.13 14.27
N GLN A 32 -21.52 12.93 14.59
CA GLN A 32 -22.37 11.76 14.85
C GLN A 32 -23.34 11.99 16.02
N ARG A 33 -22.88 12.61 17.12
CA ARG A 33 -23.73 12.97 18.28
C ARG A 33 -24.80 13.98 17.90
N ILE A 34 -24.45 15.00 17.13
CA ILE A 34 -25.39 16.05 16.68
C ILE A 34 -26.46 15.45 15.76
N THR A 35 -26.08 14.53 14.87
CA THR A 35 -27.01 13.93 13.90
C THR A 35 -27.67 12.65 14.40
N ASN A 36 -27.36 12.20 15.62
CA ASN A 36 -27.70 10.88 16.15
C ASN A 36 -27.37 9.73 15.16
N ALA A 37 -26.28 9.88 14.39
CA ALA A 37 -25.91 8.92 13.36
C ALA A 37 -25.26 7.68 14.00
N PRO A 38 -25.59 6.47 13.54
CA PRO A 38 -25.00 5.24 14.05
C PRO A 38 -23.51 5.15 13.71
N ARG A 39 -22.81 4.22 14.39
CA ARG A 39 -21.42 3.90 14.07
C ARG A 39 -21.38 3.23 12.71
N ARG A 40 -20.90 3.98 11.71
CA ARG A 40 -20.92 3.57 10.31
C ARG A 40 -19.54 3.19 9.81
N LEU A 41 -19.47 2.06 9.11
CA LEU A 41 -18.32 1.56 8.35
C LEU A 41 -18.66 1.63 6.87
N ASP A 42 -18.00 2.49 6.10
CA ASP A 42 -18.19 2.55 4.65
C ASP A 42 -17.11 1.72 3.94
N PHE A 43 -17.52 0.86 3.02
CA PHE A 43 -16.65 0.01 2.20
C PHE A 43 -16.84 0.34 0.72
N TYR A 44 -15.75 0.71 0.05
CA TYR A 44 -15.73 1.10 -1.36
C TYR A 44 -15.16 -0.04 -2.22
N VAL A 45 -15.98 -0.51 -3.17
CA VAL A 45 -15.73 -1.70 -3.99
C VAL A 45 -15.50 -1.29 -5.43
N ASP A 46 -14.32 -1.58 -5.95
CA ASP A 46 -14.07 -1.59 -7.40
C ASP A 46 -14.28 -3.04 -7.90
N ILE A 47 -15.21 -3.23 -8.84
CA ILE A 47 -15.59 -4.55 -9.35
C ILE A 47 -14.39 -5.27 -9.99
N ALA A 48 -13.52 -4.52 -10.68
CA ALA A 48 -12.39 -5.08 -11.40
C ALA A 48 -11.16 -5.33 -10.49
N ASP A 49 -11.22 -4.87 -9.24
CA ASP A 49 -10.11 -4.94 -8.31
C ASP A 49 -10.18 -6.21 -7.43
N PRO A 50 -9.22 -7.14 -7.56
CA PRO A 50 -9.24 -8.36 -6.77
C PRO A 50 -9.03 -8.09 -5.27
N MET A 51 -8.38 -6.97 -4.89
CA MET A 51 -8.25 -6.57 -3.49
C MET A 51 -9.60 -6.21 -2.87
N SER A 52 -10.51 -5.62 -3.64
CA SER A 52 -11.88 -5.37 -3.21
C SER A 52 -12.60 -6.69 -2.89
N TYR A 53 -12.37 -7.75 -3.67
CA TYR A 53 -12.94 -9.08 -3.38
C TYR A 53 -12.35 -9.75 -2.14
N LEU A 54 -11.02 -9.69 -1.93
CA LEU A 54 -10.42 -10.23 -0.70
C LEU A 54 -10.96 -9.50 0.53
N THR A 55 -11.05 -8.18 0.42
CA THR A 55 -11.51 -7.30 1.49
C THR A 55 -12.98 -7.59 1.82
N ALA A 56 -13.85 -7.80 0.82
CA ALA A 56 -15.26 -8.12 1.03
C ALA A 56 -15.48 -9.40 1.88
N GLN A 57 -14.67 -10.43 1.67
CA GLN A 57 -14.71 -11.66 2.46
C GLN A 57 -14.37 -11.38 3.94
N ALA A 58 -13.34 -10.57 4.18
CA ALA A 58 -12.92 -10.23 5.53
C ALA A 58 -13.90 -9.25 6.22
N VAL A 59 -14.49 -8.31 5.48
CA VAL A 59 -15.55 -7.40 5.98
C VAL A 59 -16.77 -8.20 6.42
N SER A 60 -17.13 -9.26 5.69
CA SER A 60 -18.26 -10.14 6.06
C SER A 60 -18.06 -10.77 7.44
N ARG A 61 -16.81 -11.16 7.78
CA ARG A 61 -16.45 -11.70 9.11
C ARG A 61 -16.50 -10.60 10.18
N LEU A 62 -16.01 -9.41 9.85
CA LEU A 62 -15.95 -8.26 10.76
C LEU A 62 -17.36 -7.79 11.16
N VAL A 63 -18.27 -7.56 10.22
CA VAL A 63 -19.62 -7.06 10.53
C VAL A 63 -20.52 -8.10 11.23
N ALA A 64 -20.11 -9.37 11.24
CA ALA A 64 -20.79 -10.40 12.04
C ALA A 64 -20.47 -10.29 13.55
N VAL A 65 -19.35 -9.65 13.91
CA VAL A 65 -18.88 -9.51 15.29
C VAL A 65 -19.05 -8.09 15.81
N TYR A 66 -18.82 -7.08 14.97
CA TYR A 66 -18.87 -5.68 15.36
C TYR A 66 -20.19 -5.05 14.90
N PRO A 67 -21.07 -4.58 15.82
CA PRO A 67 -22.35 -3.98 15.49
C PRO A 67 -22.18 -2.56 14.93
N VAL A 68 -21.84 -2.48 13.64
CA VAL A 68 -21.73 -1.23 12.88
C VAL A 68 -22.73 -1.21 11.73
N GLU A 69 -23.23 -0.02 11.38
CA GLU A 69 -23.94 0.17 10.13
C GLU A 69 -22.94 0.08 8.99
N LEU A 70 -23.09 -0.93 8.11
CA LEU A 70 -22.28 -1.06 6.92
C LEU A 70 -22.86 -0.20 5.79
N GLY A 71 -22.02 0.58 5.11
CA GLY A 71 -22.31 1.14 3.79
C GLY A 71 -21.45 0.44 2.74
N VAL A 72 -22.03 -0.04 1.64
CA VAL A 72 -21.27 -0.64 0.52
C VAL A 72 -21.45 0.23 -0.72
N HIS A 73 -20.35 0.80 -1.20
CA HIS A 73 -20.34 1.74 -2.33
C HIS A 73 -19.58 1.13 -3.49
N VAL A 74 -20.26 0.85 -4.59
CA VAL A 74 -19.60 0.36 -5.80
C VAL A 74 -19.12 1.55 -6.61
N ILE A 75 -17.85 1.57 -6.98
CA ILE A 75 -17.20 2.71 -7.63
C ILE A 75 -16.61 2.31 -8.99
N THR A 76 -16.22 3.32 -9.77
CA THR A 76 -15.34 3.11 -10.92
C THR A 76 -13.90 2.84 -10.47
N PRO A 77 -13.07 2.25 -11.35
CA PRO A 77 -11.63 2.20 -11.13
C PRO A 77 -11.03 3.60 -10.91
N PRO A 78 -9.87 3.68 -10.22
CA PRO A 78 -9.19 4.95 -9.98
C PRO A 78 -8.92 5.73 -11.27
N ALA A 79 -9.08 7.05 -11.20
CA ALA A 79 -8.77 7.95 -12.30
C ALA A 79 -7.26 7.96 -12.63
N SER A 80 -6.92 8.33 -13.87
CA SER A 80 -5.54 8.31 -14.38
C SER A 80 -4.59 9.27 -13.64
N ASP A 81 -5.11 10.31 -12.98
CA ASP A 81 -4.32 11.25 -12.16
C ASP A 81 -3.67 10.56 -10.94
N VAL A 82 -4.32 9.52 -10.41
CA VAL A 82 -3.86 8.74 -9.25
C VAL A 82 -3.34 7.36 -9.61
N ASP A 83 -3.66 6.87 -10.80
CA ASP A 83 -3.24 5.57 -11.35
C ASP A 83 -2.62 5.72 -12.75
N PRO A 84 -1.32 6.07 -12.84
CA PRO A 84 -0.67 6.34 -14.12
C PRO A 84 -0.34 5.08 -14.95
N ALA A 85 -0.52 3.88 -14.40
CA ALA A 85 -0.19 2.62 -15.07
C ALA A 85 -1.25 1.54 -14.80
N PRO A 86 -2.53 1.77 -15.18
CA PRO A 86 -3.65 0.93 -14.76
C PRO A 86 -3.54 -0.52 -15.24
N ALA A 87 -3.00 -0.76 -16.45
CA ALA A 87 -2.81 -2.11 -16.97
C ALA A 87 -1.76 -2.91 -16.17
N LEU A 88 -0.63 -2.29 -15.82
CA LEU A 88 0.37 -2.92 -14.96
C LEU A 88 -0.20 -3.17 -13.56
N ARG A 89 -1.00 -2.23 -13.03
CA ARG A 89 -1.70 -2.40 -11.76
C ARG A 89 -2.66 -3.56 -11.75
N ALA A 90 -3.50 -3.70 -12.78
CA ALA A 90 -4.44 -4.80 -12.88
C ALA A 90 -3.72 -6.17 -12.88
N ARG A 91 -2.66 -6.31 -13.69
CA ARG A 91 -1.81 -7.52 -13.71
C ARG A 91 -1.21 -7.83 -12.35
N HIS A 92 -0.60 -6.82 -11.73
CA HIS A 92 -0.03 -6.95 -10.40
C HIS A 92 -1.07 -7.37 -9.38
N ALA A 93 -2.23 -6.72 -9.35
CA ALA A 93 -3.27 -6.95 -8.37
C ALA A 93 -3.76 -8.41 -8.39
N VAL A 94 -3.86 -9.05 -9.56
CA VAL A 94 -4.22 -10.47 -9.66
C VAL A 94 -3.13 -11.36 -9.05
N ARG A 95 -1.85 -11.13 -9.39
CA ARG A 95 -0.73 -11.89 -8.80
C ARG A 95 -0.68 -11.72 -7.28
N ASP A 96 -0.83 -10.48 -6.82
CA ASP A 96 -0.77 -10.11 -5.41
C ASP A 96 -1.96 -10.69 -4.63
N ALA A 97 -3.16 -10.64 -5.18
CA ALA A 97 -4.34 -11.22 -4.56
C ALA A 97 -4.21 -12.74 -4.38
N ARG A 98 -3.57 -13.46 -5.31
CA ARG A 98 -3.29 -14.90 -5.14
C ARG A 98 -2.37 -15.17 -3.96
N LEU A 99 -1.31 -14.36 -3.83
CA LEU A 99 -0.36 -14.46 -2.73
C LEU A 99 -1.01 -14.13 -1.37
N LEU A 100 -1.84 -13.09 -1.36
CA LEU A 100 -2.53 -12.63 -0.16
C LEU A 100 -3.68 -13.53 0.26
N ALA A 101 -4.38 -14.17 -0.68
CA ALA A 101 -5.45 -15.11 -0.39
C ALA A 101 -4.97 -16.25 0.51
N GLU A 102 -3.86 -16.90 0.14
CA GLU A 102 -3.21 -17.93 0.96
C GLU A 102 -2.76 -17.37 2.32
N TYR A 103 -2.15 -16.17 2.33
CA TYR A 103 -1.61 -15.57 3.54
C TYR A 103 -2.67 -15.17 4.57
N TRP A 104 -3.82 -14.68 4.10
CA TRP A 104 -4.88 -14.09 4.90
C TRP A 104 -6.10 -15.03 5.09
N ASN A 105 -5.97 -16.29 4.66
CA ASN A 105 -7.03 -17.30 4.73
C ASN A 105 -8.36 -16.78 4.15
N VAL A 106 -8.28 -16.27 2.92
CA VAL A 106 -9.40 -15.87 2.07
C VAL A 106 -9.23 -16.50 0.70
N GLU A 107 -10.26 -16.52 -0.12
CA GLU A 107 -10.19 -17.14 -1.45
C GLU A 107 -9.88 -16.12 -2.55
N PHE A 108 -9.08 -16.55 -3.53
CA PHE A 108 -8.99 -15.84 -4.81
C PHE A 108 -8.84 -16.82 -5.98
N PRO A 109 -9.90 -17.01 -6.79
CA PRO A 109 -9.86 -17.98 -7.89
C PRO A 109 -9.28 -17.43 -9.20
N GLY A 110 -9.07 -16.11 -9.30
CA GLY A 110 -8.63 -15.45 -10.52
C GLY A 110 -7.20 -15.81 -10.94
N GLN A 111 -7.01 -16.03 -12.24
CA GLN A 111 -5.69 -16.30 -12.85
C GLN A 111 -5.16 -15.14 -13.70
N ARG A 112 -6.07 -14.30 -14.21
CA ARG A 112 -5.81 -13.16 -15.09
C ARG A 112 -6.73 -12.00 -14.71
N GLU A 113 -6.52 -10.84 -15.31
CA GLU A 113 -7.37 -9.66 -15.15
C GLU A 113 -8.84 -9.97 -15.49
N ALA A 114 -9.78 -9.29 -14.83
CA ALA A 114 -11.20 -9.49 -15.08
C ALA A 114 -11.59 -9.00 -16.48
N ASP A 115 -12.41 -9.80 -17.16
CA ASP A 115 -12.89 -9.49 -18.51
C ASP A 115 -13.92 -8.33 -18.46
N PRO A 116 -13.88 -7.34 -19.38
CA PRO A 116 -14.79 -6.19 -19.37
C PRO A 116 -16.28 -6.54 -19.42
N GLY A 117 -16.65 -7.62 -20.13
CA GLY A 117 -18.03 -8.10 -20.23
C GLY A 117 -18.60 -8.51 -18.87
N PRO A 118 -18.02 -9.50 -18.19
CA PRO A 118 -18.40 -9.87 -16.83
C PRO A 118 -18.37 -8.70 -15.83
N ILE A 119 -17.39 -7.78 -15.91
CA ILE A 119 -17.37 -6.57 -15.06
C ILE A 119 -18.65 -5.75 -15.25
N ARG A 120 -19.03 -5.50 -16.51
CA ARG A 120 -20.25 -4.75 -16.84
C ARG A 120 -21.50 -5.50 -16.34
N ASP A 121 -21.56 -6.81 -16.57
CA ASP A 121 -22.72 -7.62 -16.19
C ASP A 121 -22.88 -7.64 -14.66
N VAL A 122 -21.80 -7.84 -13.90
CA VAL A 122 -21.79 -7.69 -12.42
C VAL A 122 -22.20 -6.28 -12.01
N GLY A 123 -21.72 -5.26 -12.72
CA GLY A 123 -22.11 -3.86 -12.52
C GLY A 123 -23.61 -3.64 -12.58
N THR A 124 -24.32 -4.28 -13.52
CA THR A 124 -25.80 -4.14 -13.62
C THR A 124 -26.52 -4.60 -12.36
N ALA A 125 -26.02 -5.63 -11.67
CA ALA A 125 -26.60 -6.11 -10.43
C ALA A 125 -26.17 -5.26 -9.24
N LEU A 126 -24.91 -4.85 -9.19
CA LEU A 126 -24.35 -4.14 -8.03
C LEU A 126 -24.75 -2.67 -7.91
N ILE A 127 -25.28 -2.03 -8.95
CA ILE A 127 -25.83 -0.68 -8.85
C ILE A 127 -27.25 -0.62 -8.26
N ARG A 128 -27.91 -1.78 -8.07
CA ARG A 128 -29.22 -1.84 -7.40
C ARG A 128 -29.05 -1.58 -5.91
N GLU A 129 -29.92 -0.75 -5.36
CA GLU A 129 -30.00 -0.53 -3.92
C GLU A 129 -30.51 -1.77 -3.20
N ARG A 130 -29.82 -2.14 -2.12
CA ARG A 130 -30.13 -3.28 -1.25
C ARG A 130 -29.71 -2.96 0.18
N PRO A 131 -30.24 -3.66 1.19
CA PRO A 131 -29.65 -3.68 2.52
C PRO A 131 -28.16 -4.03 2.43
N ALA A 132 -27.31 -3.34 3.19
CA ALA A 132 -25.86 -3.44 3.03
C ALA A 132 -25.31 -4.87 3.23
N ALA A 133 -25.91 -5.65 4.13
CA ALA A 133 -25.55 -7.06 4.32
C ALA A 133 -25.87 -7.91 3.08
N GLU A 134 -26.99 -7.66 2.41
CA GLU A 134 -27.33 -8.31 1.13
C GLU A 134 -26.40 -7.84 0.01
N GLN A 135 -26.09 -6.54 -0.03
CA GLN A 135 -25.17 -5.99 -1.00
C GLN A 135 -23.77 -6.59 -0.87
N LEU A 136 -23.26 -6.78 0.35
CA LEU A 136 -21.97 -7.42 0.59
C LEU A 136 -21.95 -8.91 0.16
N ARG A 137 -23.04 -9.64 0.42
CA ARG A 137 -23.22 -11.01 -0.08
C ARG A 137 -23.24 -11.05 -1.60
N ALA A 138 -23.96 -10.13 -2.24
CA ALA A 138 -24.00 -10.01 -3.70
C ALA A 138 -22.62 -9.73 -4.29
N VAL A 139 -21.87 -8.77 -3.73
CA VAL A 139 -20.47 -8.47 -4.13
C VAL A 139 -19.62 -9.74 -4.08
N THR A 140 -19.66 -10.47 -2.95
CA THR A 140 -18.82 -11.66 -2.76
C THR A 140 -19.19 -12.80 -3.72
N ALA A 141 -20.49 -13.08 -3.88
CA ALA A 141 -20.97 -14.16 -4.75
C ALA A 141 -20.70 -13.89 -6.23
N LEU A 142 -21.03 -12.68 -6.71
CA LEU A 142 -20.82 -12.26 -8.09
C LEU A 142 -19.33 -12.20 -8.43
N ALA A 143 -18.50 -11.62 -7.55
CA ALA A 143 -17.06 -11.57 -7.76
C ALA A 143 -16.46 -12.99 -7.80
N SER A 144 -16.90 -13.91 -6.92
CA SER A 144 -16.42 -15.28 -6.95
C SER A 144 -16.69 -15.98 -8.28
N ALA A 145 -17.93 -15.89 -8.79
CA ALA A 145 -18.30 -16.48 -10.09
C ALA A 145 -17.53 -15.81 -11.26
N MET A 146 -17.41 -14.48 -11.23
CA MET A 146 -16.67 -13.71 -12.23
C MET A 146 -15.19 -14.11 -12.28
N TRP A 147 -14.50 -14.13 -11.14
CA TRP A 147 -13.07 -14.45 -11.07
C TRP A 147 -12.78 -15.92 -11.37
N ARG A 148 -13.72 -16.84 -11.12
CA ARG A 148 -13.63 -18.25 -11.57
C ARG A 148 -13.84 -18.41 -13.07
N GLY A 149 -14.42 -17.42 -13.75
CA GLY A 149 -14.90 -17.57 -15.12
C GLY A 149 -16.15 -18.44 -15.25
N ASP A 150 -16.88 -18.69 -14.16
CA ASP A 150 -18.09 -19.51 -14.14
C ASP A 150 -19.29 -18.70 -14.65
N ARG A 151 -19.45 -18.66 -15.98
CA ARG A 151 -20.53 -17.93 -16.64
C ARG A 151 -21.92 -18.47 -16.29
N LYS A 152 -22.06 -19.76 -16.00
CA LYS A 152 -23.34 -20.37 -15.66
C LYS A 152 -23.79 -19.90 -14.28
N GLN A 153 -22.91 -19.98 -13.28
CA GLN A 153 -23.19 -19.49 -11.94
C GLN A 153 -23.40 -17.98 -11.94
N LEU A 154 -22.58 -17.23 -12.69
CA LEU A 154 -22.75 -15.78 -12.83
C LEU A 154 -24.13 -15.42 -13.39
N GLY A 155 -24.57 -16.09 -14.47
CA GLY A 155 -25.90 -15.86 -15.05
C GLY A 155 -27.03 -16.18 -14.08
N ALA A 156 -26.94 -17.29 -13.34
CA ALA A 156 -27.93 -17.65 -12.32
C ALA A 156 -28.01 -16.61 -11.19
N LEU A 157 -26.85 -16.12 -10.73
CA LEU A 157 -26.79 -15.06 -9.71
C LEU A 157 -27.39 -13.75 -10.21
N LEU A 158 -27.07 -13.31 -11.43
CA LEU A 158 -27.62 -12.09 -12.03
C LEU A 158 -29.15 -12.16 -12.15
N LEU A 159 -29.69 -13.31 -12.56
CA LEU A 159 -31.14 -13.54 -12.60
C LEU A 159 -31.77 -13.44 -11.20
N SER A 160 -31.16 -14.07 -10.20
CA SER A 160 -31.70 -14.09 -8.83
C SER A 160 -31.61 -12.74 -8.10
N LEU A 161 -30.55 -11.98 -8.34
CA LEU A 161 -30.29 -10.70 -7.67
C LEU A 161 -30.98 -9.53 -8.37
N GLY A 162 -31.45 -9.74 -9.60
CA GLY A 162 -31.94 -8.70 -10.48
C GLY A 162 -30.82 -7.80 -11.02
N THR A 163 -31.07 -7.21 -12.18
CA THR A 163 -30.15 -6.31 -12.88
C THR A 163 -30.82 -4.98 -13.19
N GLU A 164 -30.02 -3.94 -13.40
CA GLU A 164 -30.46 -2.66 -13.97
C GLU A 164 -30.00 -2.51 -15.42
N SER A 165 -30.49 -1.48 -16.09
CA SER A 165 -29.98 -1.11 -17.41
C SER A 165 -28.47 -0.85 -17.35
N SER A 166 -27.73 -1.40 -18.33
CA SER A 166 -26.29 -1.13 -18.47
C SER A 166 -25.97 0.35 -18.65
N THR A 167 -26.94 1.16 -19.14
CA THR A 167 -26.79 2.62 -19.28
C THR A 167 -26.76 3.36 -17.94
N ALA A 168 -27.29 2.76 -16.87
CA ALA A 168 -27.30 3.34 -15.53
C ALA A 168 -25.98 3.11 -14.75
N ILE A 169 -25.12 2.19 -15.21
CA ILE A 169 -23.88 1.82 -14.52
C ILE A 169 -22.93 3.02 -14.41
N ALA A 170 -22.52 3.58 -15.54
CA ALA A 170 -21.49 4.63 -15.54
C ALA A 170 -21.90 5.86 -14.73
N PRO A 171 -23.13 6.41 -14.84
CA PRO A 171 -23.57 7.52 -14.00
C PRO A 171 -23.49 7.20 -12.49
N MET A 172 -23.98 6.03 -12.06
CA MET A 172 -24.00 5.66 -10.64
C MET A 172 -22.60 5.45 -10.08
N LEU A 173 -21.75 4.68 -10.78
CA LEU A 173 -20.38 4.43 -10.32
C LEU A 173 -19.54 5.71 -10.30
N ASN A 174 -19.74 6.62 -11.26
CA ASN A 174 -19.07 7.92 -11.27
C ASN A 174 -19.52 8.81 -10.12
N ALA A 175 -20.81 8.82 -9.77
CA ALA A 175 -21.32 9.56 -8.62
C ALA A 175 -20.71 9.03 -7.31
N ASN A 176 -20.67 7.72 -7.12
CA ASN A 176 -20.05 7.09 -5.95
C ASN A 176 -18.54 7.40 -5.87
N TYR A 177 -17.84 7.36 -7.01
CA TYR A 177 -16.41 7.71 -7.07
C TYR A 177 -16.17 9.21 -6.78
N ALA A 178 -17.07 10.09 -7.21
CA ALA A 178 -16.99 11.52 -6.89
C ALA A 178 -17.16 11.77 -5.38
N GLU A 179 -18.09 11.07 -4.71
CA GLU A 179 -18.23 11.15 -3.26
C GLU A 179 -17.01 10.56 -2.51
N LEU A 180 -16.43 9.46 -3.01
CA LEU A 180 -15.15 8.94 -2.48
C LEU A 180 -14.02 9.99 -2.58
N ARG A 181 -13.92 10.68 -3.72
CA ARG A 181 -12.94 11.75 -3.96
C ARG A 181 -13.14 12.92 -3.00
N LYS A 182 -14.39 13.34 -2.81
CA LYS A 182 -14.78 14.38 -1.87
C LYS A 182 -14.49 13.99 -0.42
N ALA A 183 -14.65 12.72 -0.06
CA ALA A 183 -14.30 12.17 1.24
C ALA A 183 -12.77 12.04 1.46
N GLY A 184 -11.96 12.31 0.43
CA GLY A 184 -10.50 12.35 0.53
C GLY A 184 -9.79 11.05 0.19
N HIS A 185 -10.44 10.16 -0.59
CA HIS A 185 -9.77 8.98 -1.16
C HIS A 185 -10.03 8.86 -2.67
N TYR A 186 -9.67 7.71 -3.26
CA TYR A 186 -9.55 7.53 -4.71
C TYR A 186 -9.32 6.08 -5.16
N GLN A 187 -9.31 5.08 -4.25
CA GLN A 187 -9.07 3.68 -4.61
C GLN A 187 -10.22 2.79 -4.16
N GLY A 188 -10.38 1.66 -4.84
CA GLY A 188 -11.17 0.53 -4.36
C GLY A 188 -10.48 -0.18 -3.19
N ALA A 189 -11.18 -1.17 -2.63
CA ALA A 189 -10.80 -1.88 -1.42
C ALA A 189 -10.61 -0.96 -0.21
N MET A 190 -11.24 0.21 -0.19
CA MET A 190 -11.05 1.19 0.88
C MET A 190 -12.17 1.11 1.90
N LEU A 191 -11.81 1.14 3.18
CA LEU A 191 -12.76 1.30 4.27
C LEU A 191 -12.60 2.62 4.98
N ALA A 192 -13.72 3.25 5.36
CA ALA A 192 -13.75 4.45 6.18
C ALA A 192 -14.48 4.16 7.51
N TYR A 193 -13.81 4.46 8.62
CA TYR A 193 -14.40 4.37 9.95
C TYR A 193 -13.80 5.42 10.89
N ASP A 194 -14.65 6.13 11.62
CA ASP A 194 -14.27 7.20 12.57
C ASP A 194 -13.27 8.22 11.99
N GLY A 195 -13.53 8.69 10.76
CA GLY A 195 -12.67 9.65 10.04
C GLY A 195 -11.32 9.10 9.58
N THR A 196 -11.13 7.79 9.63
CA THR A 196 -9.88 7.10 9.28
C THR A 196 -10.09 6.15 8.11
N TRP A 197 -9.11 6.11 7.20
CA TRP A 197 -9.11 5.23 6.04
C TRP A 197 -8.25 3.97 6.29
N TYR A 198 -8.71 2.82 5.79
CA TYR A 198 -8.05 1.53 5.91
C TYR A 198 -7.98 0.85 4.53
N TRP A 199 -6.75 0.68 4.03
CA TRP A 199 -6.48 0.08 2.73
C TRP A 199 -6.57 -1.44 2.74
N GLY A 200 -7.59 -1.95 2.09
CA GLY A 200 -7.76 -3.35 1.76
C GLY A 200 -7.62 -4.26 2.96
N ILE A 201 -7.29 -5.51 2.69
CA ILE A 201 -7.06 -6.53 3.71
C ILE A 201 -5.86 -6.21 4.61
N ASP A 202 -4.86 -5.51 4.08
CA ASP A 202 -3.60 -5.20 4.78
C ASP A 202 -3.80 -4.28 6.00
N ARG A 203 -4.84 -3.43 5.98
CA ARG A 203 -5.16 -2.53 7.09
C ARG A 203 -6.31 -3.01 7.98
N LEU A 204 -6.93 -4.16 7.69
CA LEU A 204 -8.04 -4.66 8.50
C LEU A 204 -7.69 -4.94 9.96
N PRO A 205 -6.50 -5.42 10.34
CA PRO A 205 -6.16 -5.56 11.75
C PRO A 205 -6.21 -4.23 12.52
N TYR A 206 -5.91 -3.10 11.86
CA TYR A 206 -6.04 -1.78 12.49
C TYR A 206 -7.49 -1.34 12.60
N LEU A 207 -8.31 -1.63 11.59
CA LEU A 207 -9.74 -1.34 11.62
C LEU A 207 -10.40 -2.13 12.75
N GLU A 208 -10.10 -3.42 12.85
CA GLU A 208 -10.62 -4.30 13.89
C GLU A 208 -10.20 -3.83 15.29
N ALA A 209 -8.93 -3.47 15.49
CA ALA A 209 -8.48 -2.89 16.75
C ALA A 209 -9.21 -1.56 17.08
N ALA A 210 -9.45 -0.72 16.08
CA ALA A 210 -10.21 0.53 16.26
C ALA A 210 -11.68 0.27 16.61
N LEU A 211 -12.32 -0.72 15.99
CA LEU A 211 -13.69 -1.14 16.30
C LEU A 211 -13.80 -1.75 17.69
N ALA A 212 -12.87 -2.65 18.06
CA ALA A 212 -12.80 -3.25 19.37
C ALA A 212 -12.67 -2.19 20.48
N ALA A 213 -11.76 -1.23 20.29
CA ALA A 213 -11.57 -0.13 21.23
C ALA A 213 -12.79 0.79 21.31
N ASP A 214 -13.45 1.11 20.19
CA ASP A 214 -14.61 2.01 20.19
C ASP A 214 -15.88 1.37 20.75
N LEU A 215 -16.09 0.08 20.48
CA LEU A 215 -17.31 -0.65 20.85
C LEU A 215 -17.15 -1.43 22.16
N GLY A 216 -15.96 -1.44 22.77
CA GLY A 216 -15.67 -2.19 24.00
C GLY A 216 -15.73 -3.71 23.80
N VAL A 217 -15.48 -4.20 22.59
CA VAL A 217 -15.53 -5.63 22.26
C VAL A 217 -14.16 -6.26 22.49
N THR A 218 -14.09 -7.23 23.39
CA THR A 218 -12.89 -8.04 23.64
C THR A 218 -13.05 -9.41 22.95
N ALA A 219 -12.85 -9.44 21.63
CA ALA A 219 -12.91 -10.67 20.84
C ALA A 219 -11.51 -11.05 20.32
N ALA A 220 -11.30 -12.35 20.06
CA ALA A 220 -10.16 -12.78 19.26
C ALA A 220 -10.29 -12.18 17.84
N PRO A 221 -9.18 -11.85 17.16
CA PRO A 221 -9.22 -11.33 15.80
C PRO A 221 -10.02 -12.25 14.87
N VAL A 222 -11.02 -11.70 14.19
CA VAL A 222 -11.90 -12.42 13.25
C VAL A 222 -11.65 -12.01 11.80
N VAL A 223 -10.97 -10.89 11.57
CA VAL A 223 -10.52 -10.51 10.22
C VAL A 223 -9.39 -11.43 9.78
N ALA A 224 -9.59 -12.09 8.63
CA ALA A 224 -8.53 -12.71 7.83
C ALA A 224 -7.39 -13.32 8.67
N PRO A 225 -7.60 -14.43 9.39
CA PRO A 225 -6.54 -15.01 10.20
C PRO A 225 -5.36 -15.45 9.31
N ARG A 226 -4.15 -15.41 9.86
CA ARG A 226 -2.94 -15.88 9.19
C ARG A 226 -2.57 -17.25 9.76
N PRO A 227 -2.92 -18.37 9.11
CA PRO A 227 -2.62 -19.71 9.61
C PRO A 227 -1.14 -20.05 9.36
N GLU A 228 -0.22 -19.23 9.88
CA GLU A 228 1.23 -19.39 9.72
C GLU A 228 1.73 -20.76 10.19
N ALA A 229 1.16 -21.27 11.29
CA ALA A 229 1.53 -22.56 11.88
C ALA A 229 1.11 -23.77 11.02
N GLU A 230 0.06 -23.65 10.21
CA GLU A 230 -0.48 -24.75 9.40
C GLU A 230 0.16 -24.80 8.01
N ARG A 231 0.92 -23.76 7.63
CA ARG A 231 1.56 -23.68 6.32
C ARG A 231 2.87 -24.47 6.31
N GLY A 232 2.86 -25.57 5.56
CA GLY A 232 4.00 -26.47 5.36
C GLY A 232 5.18 -25.88 4.58
N PRO A 233 6.24 -26.66 4.35
CA PRO A 233 7.45 -26.22 3.66
C PRO A 233 7.16 -25.68 2.24
N LEU A 234 7.95 -24.69 1.81
CA LEU A 234 7.87 -24.08 0.48
C LEU A 234 9.27 -23.75 -0.02
N LYS A 235 9.76 -24.46 -1.03
CA LYS A 235 11.06 -24.17 -1.63
C LYS A 235 10.95 -23.05 -2.65
N LEU A 236 11.45 -21.85 -2.31
CA LEU A 236 11.73 -20.79 -3.28
C LEU A 236 12.78 -21.26 -4.32
N SER A 237 12.55 -20.91 -5.58
CA SER A 237 13.54 -21.10 -6.65
C SER A 237 14.62 -20.01 -6.64
N GLU A 238 15.77 -20.31 -7.25
CA GLU A 238 17.07 -19.63 -7.11
C GLU A 238 17.87 -20.01 -5.84
N GLN A 239 19.11 -20.48 -6.06
CA GLN A 239 20.10 -20.72 -4.99
C GLN A 239 21.50 -20.36 -5.51
N PRO A 240 22.32 -19.58 -4.75
CA PRO A 240 21.98 -18.99 -3.45
C PRO A 240 20.88 -17.92 -3.57
N LEU A 241 19.98 -17.85 -2.58
CA LEU A 241 18.93 -16.83 -2.54
C LEU A 241 19.55 -15.46 -2.32
N VAL A 242 19.08 -14.46 -3.05
CA VAL A 242 19.38 -13.04 -2.87
C VAL A 242 18.07 -12.26 -2.90
N CYS A 243 17.93 -11.28 -2.01
CA CYS A 243 16.80 -10.37 -2.03
C CYS A 243 17.19 -9.06 -2.69
N GLU A 244 16.48 -8.68 -3.76
CA GLU A 244 16.63 -7.39 -4.43
C GLU A 244 15.52 -6.44 -3.95
N LEU A 245 15.84 -5.20 -3.64
CA LEU A 245 14.90 -4.17 -3.19
C LEU A 245 15.07 -2.90 -4.03
N TRP A 246 14.07 -2.60 -4.85
CA TRP A 246 13.95 -1.33 -5.55
C TRP A 246 13.26 -0.31 -4.66
N PHE A 247 13.86 0.87 -4.53
CA PHE A 247 13.36 1.91 -3.63
C PHE A 247 13.58 3.31 -4.21
N SER A 248 12.85 4.29 -3.69
CA SER A 248 13.07 5.70 -4.03
C SER A 248 13.10 6.55 -2.77
N PHE A 249 14.03 7.51 -2.72
CA PHE A 249 14.16 8.47 -1.62
C PHE A 249 12.88 9.31 -1.38
N ARG A 250 12.02 9.42 -2.40
CA ARG A 250 10.72 10.10 -2.31
C ARG A 250 9.55 9.23 -1.87
N SER A 251 9.75 7.94 -1.62
CA SER A 251 8.68 7.05 -1.19
C SER A 251 8.74 6.82 0.33
N PRO A 252 7.71 7.23 1.10
CA PRO A 252 7.69 6.96 2.53
C PRO A 252 7.60 5.46 2.83
N TYR A 253 6.92 4.67 1.99
CA TYR A 253 6.91 3.21 2.15
C TYR A 253 8.27 2.58 1.84
N SER A 254 9.09 3.19 0.98
CA SER A 254 10.47 2.74 0.78
C SER A 254 11.33 2.96 2.02
N TYR A 255 11.11 4.06 2.75
CA TYR A 255 11.76 4.28 4.04
C TYR A 255 11.37 3.18 5.04
N LEU A 256 10.07 2.90 5.19
CA LEU A 256 9.61 1.84 6.10
C LEU A 256 10.17 0.47 5.72
N ALA A 257 10.27 0.16 4.42
CA ALA A 257 10.87 -1.10 3.99
C ALA A 257 12.37 -1.17 4.33
N LEU A 258 13.13 -0.10 4.12
CA LEU A 258 14.56 -0.08 4.43
C LEU A 258 14.86 -0.21 5.92
N GLU A 259 14.05 0.39 6.78
CA GLU A 259 14.20 0.25 8.24
C GLU A 259 13.93 -1.19 8.71
N ARG A 260 13.16 -1.99 7.93
CA ARG A 260 12.68 -3.32 8.35
C ARG A 260 13.31 -4.50 7.63
N ILE A 261 13.90 -4.29 6.45
CA ILE A 261 14.26 -5.39 5.54
C ILE A 261 15.33 -6.33 6.11
N GLU A 262 16.32 -5.82 6.86
CA GLU A 262 17.35 -6.68 7.45
C GLU A 262 16.79 -7.63 8.51
N ASP A 263 15.84 -7.17 9.33
CA ASP A 263 15.17 -8.03 10.32
C ASP A 263 14.42 -9.19 9.67
N VAL A 264 14.00 -9.03 8.42
CA VAL A 264 13.35 -10.07 7.62
C VAL A 264 14.36 -11.04 7.00
N LEU A 265 15.51 -10.55 6.54
CA LEU A 265 16.46 -11.34 5.75
C LEU A 265 17.56 -12.00 6.58
N ALA A 266 18.10 -11.31 7.58
CA ALA A 266 19.24 -11.75 8.38
C ALA A 266 19.00 -13.11 9.08
N PRO A 267 17.82 -13.42 9.64
CA PRO A 267 17.55 -14.73 10.25
C PRO A 267 17.67 -15.91 9.28
N HIS A 268 17.64 -15.64 7.97
CA HIS A 268 17.70 -16.63 6.90
C HIS A 268 19.00 -16.58 6.09
N GLY A 269 19.95 -15.71 6.46
CA GLY A 269 21.23 -15.56 5.75
C GLY A 269 21.08 -15.09 4.30
N VAL A 270 19.98 -14.42 3.95
CA VAL A 270 19.72 -13.96 2.58
C VAL A 270 20.37 -12.59 2.36
N PRO A 271 21.32 -12.43 1.42
CA PRO A 271 21.92 -11.14 1.11
C PRO A 271 20.92 -10.16 0.51
N LEU A 272 21.13 -8.86 0.75
CA LEU A 272 20.31 -7.77 0.22
C LEU A 272 21.05 -7.01 -0.88
N VAL A 273 20.40 -6.83 -2.02
CA VAL A 273 20.83 -5.96 -3.14
C VAL A 273 19.87 -4.79 -3.25
N LEU A 274 20.39 -3.58 -3.04
CA LEU A 274 19.61 -2.35 -3.09
C LEU A 274 19.67 -1.71 -4.48
N LYS A 275 18.51 -1.36 -5.02
CA LYS A 275 18.35 -0.78 -6.37
C LYS A 275 17.62 0.57 -6.28
N PRO A 276 18.31 1.67 -5.94
CA PRO A 276 17.69 3.00 -5.92
C PRO A 276 17.22 3.39 -7.32
N ILE A 277 16.01 3.97 -7.40
CA ILE A 277 15.42 4.51 -8.63
C ILE A 277 14.91 5.93 -8.44
N ALA A 278 14.90 6.69 -9.54
CA ALA A 278 14.25 8.00 -9.60
C ALA A 278 12.72 7.89 -9.38
N PRO A 279 12.09 8.87 -8.71
CA PRO A 279 10.65 8.86 -8.48
C PRO A 279 9.88 9.04 -9.80
N MET A 280 8.66 8.52 -9.86
CA MET A 280 7.79 8.65 -11.06
C MET A 280 7.49 10.09 -11.45
N VAL A 281 7.53 11.06 -10.52
CA VAL A 281 7.34 12.49 -10.84
C VAL A 281 8.44 13.02 -11.76
N ALA A 282 9.66 12.47 -11.68
CA ALA A 282 10.73 12.79 -12.62
C ALA A 282 10.40 12.33 -14.05
N ARG A 283 9.32 11.57 -14.24
CA ARG A 283 8.75 11.16 -15.54
C ARG A 283 7.52 11.99 -15.96
N GLY A 284 7.30 13.16 -15.35
CA GLY A 284 6.26 14.12 -15.75
C GLY A 284 4.87 13.93 -15.13
N LEU A 285 4.73 13.11 -14.08
CA LEU A 285 3.45 12.76 -13.48
C LEU A 285 3.29 13.39 -12.08
N PRO A 286 2.60 14.54 -11.91
CA PRO A 286 2.40 15.14 -10.59
C PRO A 286 1.53 14.24 -9.71
N VAL A 287 1.88 14.10 -8.42
CA VAL A 287 1.07 13.32 -7.46
C VAL A 287 -0.05 14.21 -6.92
N PRO A 288 -1.35 13.89 -7.09
CA PRO A 288 -2.45 14.72 -6.57
C PRO A 288 -2.41 14.91 -5.05
N ALA A 289 -2.96 16.03 -4.56
CA ALA A 289 -2.92 16.37 -3.13
C ALA A 289 -3.61 15.31 -2.25
N VAL A 290 -4.75 14.78 -2.69
CA VAL A 290 -5.47 13.70 -2.00
C VAL A 290 -4.60 12.45 -1.82
N LYS A 291 -3.84 12.08 -2.85
CA LYS A 291 -2.92 10.95 -2.83
C LYS A 291 -1.75 11.18 -1.89
N ARG A 292 -1.14 12.37 -1.91
CA ARG A 292 -0.05 12.72 -0.97
C ARG A 292 -0.52 12.69 0.48
N ALA A 293 -1.67 13.31 0.77
CA ALA A 293 -2.19 13.41 2.13
C ALA A 293 -2.52 12.03 2.72
N TYR A 294 -3.15 11.16 1.92
CA TYR A 294 -3.44 9.79 2.34
C TYR A 294 -2.16 8.98 2.59
N ILE A 295 -1.24 8.92 1.61
CA ILE A 295 -0.02 8.11 1.70
C ILE A 295 0.82 8.49 2.93
N VAL A 296 1.00 9.78 3.20
CA VAL A 296 1.81 10.22 4.35
C VAL A 296 1.15 9.84 5.68
N ARG A 297 -0.19 9.91 5.77
CA ARG A 297 -0.92 9.48 6.97
C ARG A 297 -0.84 7.98 7.20
N ASP A 298 -1.07 7.20 6.16
CA ASP A 298 -0.99 5.74 6.27
C ASP A 298 0.44 5.30 6.58
N ALA A 299 1.45 5.89 5.92
CA ALA A 299 2.85 5.62 6.24
C ALA A 299 3.22 6.00 7.68
N LYS A 300 2.69 7.11 8.23
CA LYS A 300 2.87 7.44 9.66
C LYS A 300 2.29 6.35 10.56
N ARG A 301 1.09 5.85 10.27
CA ARG A 301 0.44 4.80 11.06
C ARG A 301 1.25 3.50 11.03
N GLU A 302 1.77 3.12 9.86
CA GLU A 302 2.67 1.97 9.73
C GLU A 302 4.00 2.20 10.48
N ALA A 303 4.57 3.41 10.39
CA ALA A 303 5.80 3.76 11.11
C ALA A 303 5.61 3.60 12.63
N ASP A 304 4.50 4.10 13.18
CA ASP A 304 4.18 4.00 14.60
C ASP A 304 4.07 2.56 15.08
N ARG A 305 3.43 1.67 14.29
CA ARG A 305 3.34 0.25 14.62
C ARG A 305 4.72 -0.41 14.73
N HIS A 306 5.64 0.00 13.87
CA HIS A 306 6.98 -0.58 13.79
C HIS A 306 8.01 0.18 14.62
N GLY A 307 7.61 1.21 15.40
CA GLY A 307 8.54 2.01 16.20
C GLY A 307 9.51 2.85 15.36
N ILE A 308 9.15 3.15 14.10
CA ILE A 308 9.99 3.90 13.17
C ILE A 308 9.68 5.40 13.33
N ALA A 309 10.71 6.21 13.54
CA ALA A 309 10.56 7.66 13.59
C ALA A 309 10.03 8.21 12.25
N PHE A 310 8.95 8.99 12.28
CA PHE A 310 8.30 9.57 11.11
C PHE A 310 7.45 10.79 11.49
N GLY A 311 7.39 11.81 10.64
CA GLY A 311 6.36 12.85 10.70
C GLY A 311 6.87 14.27 10.50
N GLU A 312 8.09 14.59 10.94
CA GLU A 312 8.76 15.84 10.57
C GLU A 312 9.41 15.65 9.21
N LEU A 313 8.67 15.93 8.13
CA LEU A 313 9.13 15.59 6.78
C LEU A 313 9.50 16.79 5.91
N CYS A 314 10.46 16.57 5.01
CA CYS A 314 10.85 17.47 3.93
C CYS A 314 10.95 16.67 2.62
N ASP A 315 9.82 16.58 1.88
CA ASP A 315 9.71 15.82 0.62
C ASP A 315 10.74 16.29 -0.43
N PRO A 316 11.68 15.42 -0.87
CA PRO A 316 12.73 15.77 -1.82
C PRO A 316 12.21 15.83 -3.27
N LEU A 317 12.66 16.84 -4.02
CA LEU A 317 12.36 17.04 -5.45
C LEU A 317 13.58 17.65 -6.16
N GLY A 318 13.64 17.50 -7.49
CA GLY A 318 14.72 18.05 -8.32
C GLY A 318 16.10 17.67 -7.78
N ALA A 319 16.96 18.67 -7.58
CA ALA A 319 18.32 18.51 -7.07
C ALA A 319 18.41 17.64 -5.79
N GLY A 320 17.42 17.69 -4.90
CA GLY A 320 17.44 16.85 -3.69
C GLY A 320 17.37 15.35 -3.99
N ILE A 321 16.65 14.95 -5.05
CA ILE A 321 16.63 13.56 -5.52
C ILE A 321 17.93 13.23 -6.24
N ASP A 322 18.41 14.13 -7.10
CA ASP A 322 19.63 13.92 -7.89
C ASP A 322 20.84 13.71 -6.96
N HIS A 323 20.96 14.54 -5.92
CA HIS A 323 21.98 14.38 -4.89
C HIS A 323 21.89 13.03 -4.16
N CYS A 324 20.67 12.61 -3.78
CA CYS A 324 20.49 11.32 -3.12
C CYS A 324 20.90 10.15 -4.03
N LEU A 325 20.59 10.20 -5.32
CA LEU A 325 20.97 9.16 -6.27
C LEU A 325 22.48 9.14 -6.53
N ALA A 326 23.11 10.30 -6.68
CA ALA A 326 24.56 10.43 -6.83
C ALA A 326 25.33 9.85 -5.64
N ILE A 327 24.95 10.27 -4.43
CA ILE A 327 25.59 9.76 -3.20
C ILE A 327 25.27 8.28 -2.98
N ALA A 328 24.06 7.82 -3.32
CA ALA A 328 23.73 6.40 -3.26
C ALA A 328 24.61 5.56 -4.18
N HIS A 329 24.86 6.03 -5.41
CA HIS A 329 25.77 5.34 -6.33
C HIS A 329 27.19 5.27 -5.76
N HIS A 330 27.71 6.39 -5.25
CA HIS A 330 29.00 6.46 -4.58
C HIS A 330 29.10 5.53 -3.35
N ALA A 331 28.06 5.50 -2.51
CA ALA A 331 27.97 4.65 -1.33
C ALA A 331 27.92 3.16 -1.69
N ALA A 332 27.30 2.80 -2.81
CA ALA A 332 27.23 1.42 -3.30
C ALA A 332 28.62 0.86 -3.62
N GLN A 333 29.48 1.67 -4.26
CA GLN A 333 30.87 1.30 -4.57
C GLN A 333 31.73 1.03 -3.32
N ARG A 334 31.27 1.44 -2.14
CA ARG A 334 31.94 1.28 -0.82
C ARG A 334 31.22 0.32 0.11
N GLY A 335 30.15 -0.34 -0.34
CA GLY A 335 29.34 -1.22 0.51
C GLY A 335 28.51 -0.49 1.59
N GLN A 336 28.35 0.84 1.48
CA GLN A 336 27.66 1.68 2.47
C GLN A 336 26.28 2.16 2.00
N LEU A 337 25.75 1.62 0.89
CA LEU A 337 24.48 2.06 0.32
C LEU A 337 23.31 1.96 1.31
N LEU A 338 23.18 0.86 2.06
CA LEU A 338 22.08 0.72 3.03
C LEU A 338 22.17 1.75 4.15
N ALA A 339 23.37 1.94 4.71
CA ALA A 339 23.62 2.92 5.77
C ALA A 339 23.27 4.34 5.30
N PHE A 340 23.70 4.71 4.10
CA PHE A 340 23.36 5.99 3.48
C PHE A 340 21.85 6.10 3.22
N ALA A 341 21.22 5.08 2.64
CA ALA A 341 19.81 5.11 2.31
C ALA A 341 18.93 5.33 3.55
N ARG A 342 19.19 4.59 4.64
CA ARG A 342 18.51 4.80 5.92
C ARG A 342 18.77 6.18 6.50
N SER A 343 20.02 6.63 6.49
CA SER A 343 20.40 7.95 6.97
C SER A 343 19.67 9.07 6.22
N ALA A 344 19.69 9.06 4.89
CA ALA A 344 19.01 10.07 4.08
C ALA A 344 17.49 10.01 4.26
N MET A 345 16.89 8.83 4.25
CA MET A 345 15.44 8.69 4.38
C MET A 345 14.93 9.04 5.78
N ARG A 346 15.66 8.71 6.86
CA ARG A 346 15.35 9.24 8.20
C ARG A 346 15.43 10.77 8.23
N GLY A 347 16.45 11.33 7.58
CA GLY A 347 16.58 12.77 7.37
C GLY A 347 15.35 13.39 6.71
N ILE A 348 14.87 12.77 5.64
CA ILE A 348 13.72 13.21 4.85
C ILE A 348 12.40 13.07 5.61
N TRP A 349 12.15 11.92 6.24
CA TRP A 349 10.81 11.53 6.72
C TRP A 349 10.59 11.74 8.21
N ALA A 350 11.65 11.96 8.98
CA ALA A 350 11.59 12.07 10.45
C ALA A 350 12.27 13.32 11.02
N GLU A 351 13.12 14.00 10.25
CA GLU A 351 13.95 15.11 10.76
C GLU A 351 13.79 16.41 9.96
N ALA A 352 12.99 16.40 8.90
CA ALA A 352 12.74 17.49 7.95
C ALA A 352 14.02 18.05 7.28
N LEU A 353 15.04 17.22 7.06
CA LEU A 353 16.29 17.60 6.39
C LEU A 353 16.06 17.81 4.89
N ASP A 354 16.62 18.89 4.35
CA ASP A 354 16.47 19.28 2.95
C ASP A 354 17.61 18.70 2.10
N MET A 355 17.34 17.65 1.33
CA MET A 355 18.37 16.99 0.51
C MET A 355 18.92 17.87 -0.64
N ALA A 356 18.33 19.04 -0.88
CA ALA A 356 18.91 20.05 -1.78
C ALA A 356 19.98 20.93 -1.10
N ALA A 357 20.10 20.90 0.23
CA ALA A 357 21.03 21.73 1.00
C ALA A 357 22.28 20.94 1.43
N TYR A 358 23.46 21.42 1.09
CA TYR A 358 24.74 20.74 1.39
C TYR A 358 24.99 20.52 2.89
N VAL A 359 24.56 21.45 3.75
CA VAL A 359 24.59 21.28 5.22
C VAL A 359 23.82 20.04 5.67
N ASP A 360 22.66 19.79 5.07
CA ASP A 360 21.81 18.65 5.42
C ASP A 360 22.31 17.35 4.78
N LEU A 361 22.83 17.41 3.54
CA LEU A 361 23.49 16.29 2.90
C LEU A 361 24.71 15.83 3.69
N ARG A 362 25.59 16.76 4.09
CA ARG A 362 26.76 16.46 4.91
C ARG A 362 26.38 15.67 6.16
N ARG A 363 25.34 16.12 6.87
CA ARG A 363 24.83 15.42 8.05
C ARG A 363 24.42 13.97 7.78
N VAL A 364 23.69 13.71 6.69
CA VAL A 364 23.25 12.34 6.38
C VAL A 364 24.38 11.46 5.82
N VAL A 365 25.33 12.05 5.12
CA VAL A 365 26.54 11.37 4.61
C VAL A 365 27.44 10.95 5.76
N GLU A 366 27.81 11.88 6.63
CA GLU A 366 28.71 11.60 7.77
C GLU A 366 28.06 10.62 8.76
N ARG A 367 26.75 10.70 8.99
CA ARG A 367 26.00 9.72 9.79
C ARG A 367 26.06 8.30 9.22
N ALA A 368 26.21 8.16 7.90
CA ALA A 368 26.37 6.85 7.25
C ALA A 368 27.82 6.35 7.25
N GLY A 369 28.75 7.10 7.85
CA GLY A 369 30.17 6.76 7.87
C GLY A 369 30.90 7.05 6.55
N LEU A 370 30.36 7.92 5.70
CA LEU A 370 30.97 8.34 4.44
C LEU A 370 31.70 9.68 4.61
N SER A 371 32.76 9.89 3.84
CA SER A 371 33.43 11.19 3.75
C SER A 371 32.54 12.18 2.99
N TRP A 372 32.28 13.34 3.61
CA TRP A 372 31.53 14.41 2.94
C TRP A 372 32.24 14.89 1.67
N ASP A 373 33.55 15.08 1.71
CA ASP A 373 34.30 15.63 0.58
C ASP A 373 34.26 14.68 -0.62
N GLU A 374 34.38 13.37 -0.38
CA GLU A 374 34.25 12.35 -1.44
C GLU A 374 32.82 12.28 -2.01
N ALA A 375 31.81 12.29 -1.13
CA ALA A 375 30.41 12.24 -1.54
C ALA A 375 29.99 13.52 -2.28
N HIS A 376 30.52 14.68 -1.88
CA HIS A 376 30.28 15.96 -2.55
C HIS A 376 30.87 15.98 -3.96
N ALA A 377 32.09 15.47 -4.13
CA ALA A 377 32.71 15.32 -5.44
C ALA A 377 31.88 14.40 -6.38
N ALA A 378 31.21 13.39 -5.82
CA ALA A 378 30.36 12.47 -6.58
C ALA A 378 29.02 13.07 -7.06
N LEU A 379 28.61 14.26 -6.59
CA LEU A 379 27.35 14.89 -7.02
C LEU A 379 27.28 15.18 -8.52
N GLY A 380 28.43 15.34 -9.18
CA GLY A 380 28.53 15.57 -10.61
C GLY A 380 28.63 14.30 -11.46
N ASP A 381 28.56 13.10 -10.87
CA ASP A 381 28.75 11.84 -11.57
C ASP A 381 27.54 11.50 -12.48
N PRO A 382 27.70 11.50 -13.82
CA PRO A 382 26.61 11.16 -14.73
C PRO A 382 26.22 9.68 -14.68
N GLU A 383 27.08 8.79 -14.14
CA GLU A 383 26.80 7.36 -14.05
C GLU A 383 25.70 7.04 -13.02
N ALA A 384 25.51 7.90 -12.02
CA ALA A 384 24.45 7.71 -11.02
C ALA A 384 23.05 7.72 -11.64
N ALA A 385 22.79 8.64 -12.58
CA ALA A 385 21.51 8.71 -13.28
C ALA A 385 21.30 7.49 -14.18
N LYS A 386 22.35 7.04 -14.88
CA LYS A 386 22.31 5.84 -15.72
C LYS A 386 22.05 4.59 -14.89
N ALA A 387 22.69 4.44 -13.74
CA ALA A 387 22.47 3.33 -12.82
C ALA A 387 21.02 3.29 -12.29
N ALA A 388 20.49 4.45 -11.87
CA ALA A 388 19.09 4.54 -11.43
C ALA A 388 18.09 4.22 -12.55
N GLN A 389 18.40 4.59 -13.80
CA GLN A 389 17.59 4.24 -14.97
C GLN A 389 17.67 2.74 -15.28
N ALA A 390 18.85 2.13 -15.19
CA ALA A 390 19.03 0.69 -15.39
C ALA A 390 18.23 -0.10 -14.35
N HIS A 391 18.30 0.29 -13.06
CA HIS A 391 17.46 -0.30 -12.01
C HIS A 391 15.96 -0.19 -12.30
N ALA A 392 15.51 0.96 -12.84
CA ALA A 392 14.11 1.16 -13.20
C ALA A 392 13.68 0.30 -14.40
N ALA A 393 14.56 0.10 -15.38
CA ALA A 393 14.31 -0.78 -16.53
C ALA A 393 14.24 -2.26 -16.09
N ASP A 394 15.13 -2.66 -15.19
CA ASP A 394 15.15 -3.99 -14.57
C ASP A 394 13.87 -4.29 -13.78
N LEU A 395 13.34 -3.32 -13.02
CA LEU A 395 12.05 -3.47 -12.33
C LEU A 395 10.88 -3.76 -13.30
N ALA A 396 10.91 -3.18 -14.50
CA ALA A 396 9.86 -3.34 -15.49
C ALA A 396 9.76 -4.79 -16.03
N VAL A 397 10.86 -5.55 -15.99
CA VAL A 397 10.88 -6.99 -16.35
C VAL A 397 9.88 -7.78 -15.50
N TYR A 398 9.70 -7.37 -14.25
CA TYR A 398 8.79 -8.00 -13.29
C TYR A 398 7.35 -7.46 -13.35
N SER A 399 7.03 -6.67 -14.37
CA SER A 399 5.75 -5.95 -14.52
C SER A 399 5.43 -5.04 -13.33
N LEU A 400 6.45 -4.49 -12.68
CA LEU A 400 6.33 -3.56 -11.57
C LEU A 400 6.78 -2.15 -12.01
N TRP A 401 6.18 -1.13 -11.42
CA TRP A 401 6.48 0.28 -11.71
C TRP A 401 6.63 1.13 -10.44
N GLY A 402 6.10 0.66 -9.31
CA GLY A 402 6.10 1.36 -8.04
C GLY A 402 7.23 0.88 -7.11
N VAL A 403 7.40 1.60 -6.00
CA VAL A 403 8.37 1.27 -4.95
C VAL A 403 7.74 1.39 -3.56
N PRO A 404 8.23 0.66 -2.55
CA PRO A 404 9.29 -0.35 -2.65
C PRO A 404 8.80 -1.58 -3.41
N SER A 405 9.65 -2.16 -4.24
CA SER A 405 9.40 -3.46 -4.87
C SER A 405 10.52 -4.40 -4.47
N LEU A 406 10.21 -5.67 -4.27
CA LEU A 406 11.18 -6.65 -3.83
C LEU A 406 11.09 -7.92 -4.67
N ARG A 407 12.23 -8.60 -4.79
CA ARG A 407 12.33 -9.94 -5.35
C ARG A 407 13.24 -10.78 -4.47
N CYS A 408 12.83 -12.01 -4.16
CA CYS A 408 13.68 -12.99 -3.48
C CYS A 408 13.40 -14.36 -4.09
N GLY A 409 14.30 -14.83 -4.96
CA GLY A 409 14.03 -15.99 -5.81
C GLY A 409 12.88 -15.72 -6.79
N ASP A 410 11.93 -16.66 -6.87
CA ASP A 410 10.66 -16.48 -7.62
C ASP A 410 9.64 -15.56 -6.94
N PHE A 411 9.84 -15.19 -5.69
CA PHE A 411 8.89 -14.32 -4.99
C PHE A 411 9.12 -12.88 -5.41
N VAL A 412 8.11 -12.28 -6.06
CA VAL A 412 8.14 -10.88 -6.51
C VAL A 412 6.93 -10.15 -5.95
N ALA A 413 7.15 -9.01 -5.27
CA ALA A 413 6.07 -8.25 -4.64
C ALA A 413 6.31 -6.74 -4.66
N TRP A 414 5.23 -5.97 -4.54
CA TRP A 414 5.26 -4.51 -4.40
C TRP A 414 4.63 -4.09 -3.06
N GLY A 415 5.25 -3.11 -2.41
CA GLY A 415 4.81 -2.54 -1.14
C GLY A 415 5.52 -3.13 0.08
N GLN A 416 5.71 -2.28 1.10
CA GLN A 416 6.29 -2.68 2.39
C GLN A 416 5.39 -3.68 3.14
N ASP A 417 4.10 -3.70 2.81
CA ASP A 417 3.08 -4.60 3.35
C ASP A 417 3.34 -6.08 3.01
N ARG A 418 4.28 -6.36 2.09
CA ARG A 418 4.66 -7.71 1.67
C ARG A 418 5.88 -8.26 2.42
N LEU A 419 6.52 -7.46 3.29
CA LEU A 419 7.61 -7.93 4.15
C LEU A 419 7.20 -9.09 5.10
N PRO A 420 6.02 -9.07 5.75
CA PRO A 420 5.57 -10.22 6.54
C PRO A 420 5.36 -11.48 5.69
N LEU A 421 4.88 -11.33 4.46
CA LEU A 421 4.73 -12.45 3.52
C LEU A 421 6.10 -12.99 3.07
N LEU A 422 7.09 -12.12 2.84
CA LEU A 422 8.47 -12.54 2.57
C LEU A 422 9.04 -13.35 3.73
N ALA A 423 8.87 -12.87 4.97
CA ALA A 423 9.33 -13.55 6.18
C ALA A 423 8.71 -14.96 6.29
N ASP A 424 7.39 -15.09 6.08
CA ASP A 424 6.72 -16.39 6.07
C ASP A 424 7.28 -17.32 4.98
N ARG A 425 7.53 -16.81 3.77
CA ARG A 425 8.10 -17.60 2.68
C ARG A 425 9.53 -18.05 2.96
N LEU A 426 10.38 -17.20 3.52
CA LEU A 426 11.75 -17.54 3.89
C LEU A 426 11.79 -18.58 5.02
N ARG A 427 10.90 -18.44 6.02
CA ARG A 427 10.69 -19.45 7.06
C ARG A 427 10.30 -20.80 6.45
N ARG A 428 9.33 -20.82 5.53
CA ARG A 428 8.89 -22.04 4.85
C ARG A 428 9.97 -22.62 3.92
N HIS A 429 10.83 -21.79 3.32
CA HIS A 429 11.99 -22.24 2.55
C HIS A 429 13.01 -22.92 3.45
N ALA A 430 13.35 -22.31 4.59
CA ALA A 430 14.24 -22.93 5.57
C ALA A 430 13.71 -24.27 6.08
N LEU A 431 12.39 -24.42 6.25
CA LEU A 431 11.77 -25.70 6.58
C LEU A 431 11.91 -26.74 5.45
N ALA A 432 11.92 -26.31 4.18
CA ALA A 432 12.03 -27.18 3.01
C ALA A 432 13.46 -27.61 2.67
N THR A 433 14.46 -26.85 3.15
CA THR A 433 15.88 -27.05 2.82
C THR A 433 16.73 -27.47 4.01
N ARG A 434 16.15 -27.56 5.21
CA ARG A 434 16.79 -28.23 6.34
C ARG A 434 17.01 -29.71 5.99
N PRO A 435 18.23 -30.23 6.20
CA PRO A 435 18.57 -31.62 5.91
C PRO A 435 17.81 -32.62 6.77
#